data_AF-A0A8X7ZTY7-F1
#
_entry.id   AF-A0A8X7ZTY7-F1
#
_cell.length_a   1.000
_cell.length_b   1.000
_cell.length_c   1.000
_cell.angle_alpha   90.00
_cell.angle_beta   90.00
_cell.angle_gamma   90.00
#
_symmetry.space_group_name_H-M   'P 1'
#
loop_
_entity.id
_entity.type
_entity.pdbx_description
1 polymer ?
#
loop_
_entity_poly.entity_id
_entity_poly.type
_entity_poly.pdbx_seq_one_letter_code
_entity_poly.pdbx_strand_id
1 'polypeptide(L)'
;MRFCYKEVIVLRVFKEFNANISGTLSGFFFKWVLFLMFGGQMPVIKVGRLAGQFAKPRSDPFEEKDGVKLPSYRGDNVNGDAFDEKSRIPDPQRMIRAYCQSAATLNLLRAFATGGYAAMQRVTQWNLDFTEHSEQGDRYRELAHRVDEALGFMAAAGLTVDHPIMTTTEFWTSHECLLLPYEQSLTRLDSTSGLYYDCSAHFLWVGERTRQLDGAHVEFLRGVANPLGIKVSDKMNPNELVKLIEIFNPQNKPGRITIITRMGAENMRVKLPHLIRAVRRAGQIVTWVSDPMHGNTIKAPCGLKTRPFDSIRAEVRAFFDVCMSKKKPPRRISARDDWPEGERVHWGITDCDI
;
A
#
# COMPACT_ATOMS: atom_id res chain seq x y z
N MET A 1 30.20 0.59 11.03
CA MET A 1 29.52 1.41 10.01
C MET A 1 28.03 1.11 10.07
N ARG A 2 27.19 2.13 10.28
CA ARG A 2 25.73 2.02 10.41
C ARG A 2 25.09 1.82 9.03
N PHE A 3 24.44 0.69 8.79
CA PHE A 3 23.65 0.47 7.58
C PHE A 3 22.29 1.15 7.73
N CYS A 4 21.97 2.06 6.80
CA CYS A 4 20.74 2.85 6.78
C CYS A 4 19.61 2.03 6.11
N TYR A 5 18.77 1.42 6.93
CA TYR A 5 17.55 0.74 6.51
C TYR A 5 16.41 1.78 6.43
N LYS A 6 15.89 2.06 5.23
CA LYS A 6 14.66 2.85 5.03
C LYS A 6 13.56 1.89 4.60
N GLU A 7 12.62 1.55 5.47
CA GLU A 7 11.52 0.63 5.12
C GLU A 7 10.25 1.40 4.72
N VAL A 8 9.47 0.83 3.80
CA VAL A 8 8.31 1.49 3.16
C VAL A 8 7.03 0.84 3.68
N ILE A 9 6.25 1.53 4.52
CA ILE A 9 4.97 1.01 5.01
C ILE A 9 3.81 1.78 4.35
N VAL A 10 3.25 1.18 3.31
CA VAL A 10 2.12 1.70 2.53
C VAL A 10 0.79 1.43 3.25
N LEU A 11 0.30 2.36 4.06
CA LEU A 11 -0.97 2.21 4.79
C LEU A 11 -2.16 2.83 4.01
N ARG A 12 -3.32 2.17 4.05
CA ARG A 12 -4.54 2.58 3.33
C ARG A 12 -5.44 3.50 4.17
N VAL A 13 -6.26 4.30 3.48
CA VAL A 13 -7.37 5.09 4.02
C VAL A 13 -8.65 4.94 3.14
N PHE A 14 -9.84 5.13 3.73
CA PHE A 14 -11.18 4.67 3.30
C PHE A 14 -11.81 5.35 2.07
N LYS A 15 -12.98 4.82 1.67
CA LYS A 15 -13.73 5.02 0.42
C LYS A 15 -14.61 6.29 0.37
N GLU A 16 -14.84 6.98 1.49
CA GLU A 16 -15.86 8.05 1.54
C GLU A 16 -15.25 9.46 1.65
N PHE A 17 -15.69 10.34 0.75
CA PHE A 17 -15.29 11.75 0.73
C PHE A 17 -16.17 12.56 1.68
N ASN A 18 -15.63 12.83 2.87
CA ASN A 18 -16.12 13.89 3.76
C ASN A 18 -14.90 14.50 4.47
N ALA A 19 -14.87 15.82 4.68
CA ALA A 19 -13.78 16.50 5.38
C ALA A 19 -13.58 15.94 6.80
N ASN A 20 -14.67 15.58 7.49
CA ASN A 20 -14.63 14.94 8.81
C ASN A 20 -14.01 13.54 8.75
N ILE A 21 -14.37 12.75 7.73
CA ILE A 21 -13.82 11.42 7.49
C ILE A 21 -12.31 11.56 7.18
N SER A 22 -11.91 12.54 6.36
CA SER A 22 -10.50 12.78 6.02
C SER A 22 -9.65 13.18 7.23
N GLY A 23 -10.21 13.96 8.17
CA GLY A 23 -9.55 14.30 9.44
C GLY A 23 -9.37 13.07 10.34
N THR A 24 -10.45 12.39 10.71
CA THR A 24 -10.43 11.20 11.57
C THR A 24 -9.51 10.10 11.02
N LEU A 25 -9.50 9.94 9.70
CA LEU A 25 -8.66 8.95 9.03
C LEU A 25 -7.18 9.30 8.99
N SER A 26 -6.86 10.59 8.86
CA SER A 26 -5.48 11.06 8.99
C SER A 26 -4.96 10.81 10.40
N GLY A 27 -5.79 11.04 11.43
CA GLY A 27 -5.44 10.76 12.83
C GLY A 27 -5.14 9.28 13.08
N PHE A 28 -5.99 8.37 12.59
CA PHE A 28 -5.75 6.92 12.68
C PHE A 28 -4.49 6.49 11.92
N PHE A 29 -4.26 7.04 10.73
CA PHE A 29 -3.09 6.73 9.91
C PHE A 29 -1.78 7.14 10.59
N PHE A 30 -1.68 8.37 11.09
CA PHE A 30 -0.45 8.86 11.75
C PHE A 30 -0.14 8.11 13.04
N LYS A 31 -1.18 7.67 13.75
CA LYS A 31 -1.06 6.81 14.93
C LYS A 31 -0.37 5.48 14.61
N TRP A 32 -0.83 4.74 13.59
CA TRP A 32 -0.18 3.50 13.16
C TRP A 32 1.25 3.71 12.71
N VAL A 33 1.51 4.78 11.97
CA VAL A 33 2.85 5.12 11.50
C VAL A 33 3.81 5.26 12.68
N LEU A 34 3.40 5.96 13.75
CA LEU A 34 4.26 6.14 14.92
C LEU A 34 4.53 4.82 15.64
N PHE A 35 3.51 3.97 15.82
CA PHE A 35 3.71 2.64 16.42
C PHE A 35 4.63 1.76 15.59
N LEU A 36 4.54 1.84 14.26
CA LEU A 36 5.41 1.07 13.37
C LEU A 36 6.83 1.63 13.34
N MET A 37 7.00 2.96 13.36
CA MET A 37 8.31 3.61 13.52
C MET A 37 8.95 3.23 14.86
N PHE A 38 8.17 3.24 15.94
CA PHE A 38 8.64 2.87 17.27
C PHE A 38 8.95 1.39 17.39
N GLY A 39 8.05 0.51 16.94
CA GLY A 39 8.25 -0.94 17.00
C GLY A 39 9.36 -1.42 16.06
N GLY A 40 9.46 -0.82 14.87
CA GLY A 40 10.47 -1.14 13.86
C GLY A 40 11.80 -0.41 14.04
N GLN A 41 11.86 0.66 14.83
CA GLN A 41 13.03 1.53 15.02
C GLN A 41 13.60 2.05 13.68
N MET A 42 12.72 2.34 12.72
CA MET A 42 13.08 2.75 11.36
C MET A 42 12.12 3.79 10.78
N PRO A 43 12.56 4.60 9.81
CA PRO A 43 11.67 5.49 9.07
C PRO A 43 10.58 4.71 8.35
N VAL A 44 9.38 5.29 8.31
CA VAL A 44 8.21 4.74 7.61
C VAL A 44 7.76 5.69 6.51
N ILE A 45 7.78 5.21 5.26
CA ILE A 45 7.23 5.95 4.11
C ILE A 45 5.72 5.78 4.07
N LYS A 46 4.99 6.91 4.02
CA LYS A 46 3.54 6.99 4.12
C LYS A 46 2.92 7.12 2.72
N VAL A 47 2.30 6.06 2.24
CA VAL A 47 1.67 6.04 0.90
C VAL A 47 0.21 5.62 1.05
N GLY A 48 -0.71 6.55 0.80
CA GLY A 48 -2.15 6.33 0.88
C GLY A 48 -2.76 5.85 -0.44
N ARG A 49 -3.70 4.90 -0.36
CA ARG A 49 -4.60 4.55 -1.46
C ARG A 49 -5.76 5.56 -1.58
N LEU A 50 -5.42 6.81 -1.90
CA LEU A 50 -6.31 7.97 -1.90
C LEU A 50 -6.11 8.81 -3.16
N ALA A 51 -7.08 9.69 -3.44
CA ALA A 51 -7.01 10.69 -4.52
C ALA A 51 -6.75 10.09 -5.91
N GLY A 52 -7.47 9.02 -6.26
CA GLY A 52 -7.34 8.36 -7.56
C GLY A 52 -7.89 6.93 -7.61
N GLN A 53 -8.10 6.30 -6.46
CA GLN A 53 -8.50 4.88 -6.33
C GLN A 53 -9.99 4.59 -6.60
N PHE A 54 -10.53 5.05 -7.74
CA PHE A 54 -11.94 4.86 -8.10
C PHE A 54 -12.20 3.55 -8.84
N ALA A 55 -11.41 3.25 -9.87
CA ALA A 55 -11.63 2.10 -10.73
C ALA A 55 -11.49 0.77 -9.96
N LYS A 56 -12.29 -0.22 -10.33
CA LYS A 56 -12.34 -1.55 -9.72
C LYS A 56 -12.29 -2.63 -10.79
N PRO A 57 -11.32 -3.57 -10.74
CA PRO A 57 -11.34 -4.72 -11.63
C PRO A 57 -12.44 -5.68 -11.20
N ARG A 58 -13.13 -6.30 -12.15
CA ARG A 58 -14.25 -7.22 -11.90
C ARG A 58 -13.93 -8.58 -12.49
N SER A 59 -14.24 -9.64 -11.73
CA SER A 59 -14.09 -11.02 -12.21
C SER A 59 -15.13 -11.37 -13.28
N ASP A 60 -16.34 -10.82 -13.16
CA ASP A 60 -17.44 -11.04 -14.09
C ASP A 60 -17.81 -9.70 -14.76
N PRO A 61 -17.97 -9.65 -16.08
CA PRO A 61 -18.48 -8.46 -16.76
C PRO A 61 -19.90 -8.05 -16.34
N PHE A 62 -20.71 -8.97 -15.82
CA PHE A 62 -22.09 -8.74 -15.39
C PHE A 62 -22.29 -9.04 -13.90
N GLU A 63 -23.34 -8.47 -13.34
CA GLU A 63 -23.84 -8.74 -12.00
C GLU A 63 -25.32 -9.12 -12.14
N GLU A 64 -25.71 -10.21 -11.48
CA GLU A 64 -27.08 -10.72 -11.53
C GLU A 64 -27.70 -10.68 -10.13
N LYS A 65 -28.89 -10.10 -10.02
CA LYS A 65 -29.70 -10.05 -8.79
C LYS A 65 -31.15 -10.26 -9.17
N ASP A 66 -31.82 -11.16 -8.44
CA ASP A 66 -33.25 -11.46 -8.60
C ASP A 66 -33.66 -11.71 -10.07
N GLY A 67 -32.81 -12.41 -10.83
CA GLY A 67 -33.03 -12.74 -12.25
C GLY A 67 -32.74 -11.62 -13.24
N VAL A 68 -32.37 -10.42 -12.78
CA VAL A 68 -31.98 -9.29 -13.64
C VAL A 68 -30.46 -9.25 -13.78
N LYS A 69 -29.97 -9.18 -15.02
CA LYS A 69 -28.54 -9.16 -15.36
C LYS A 69 -28.12 -7.78 -15.90
N LEU A 70 -27.23 -7.09 -15.17
CA LEU A 70 -26.73 -5.77 -15.55
C LEU A 70 -25.19 -5.76 -15.64
N PRO A 71 -24.56 -4.81 -16.36
CA PRO A 71 -23.11 -4.64 -16.32
C PRO A 71 -22.60 -4.47 -14.89
N SER A 72 -21.48 -5.10 -14.58
CA SER A 72 -20.84 -4.97 -13.27
C SER A 72 -20.42 -3.51 -13.00
N TYR A 73 -20.61 -3.05 -11.77
CA TYR A 73 -20.03 -1.79 -11.28
C TYR A 73 -18.50 -1.86 -11.32
N ARG A 74 -17.86 -0.90 -12.00
CA ARG A 74 -16.41 -0.85 -12.28
C ARG A 74 -15.70 0.30 -11.59
N GLY A 75 -16.36 0.96 -10.64
CA GLY A 75 -15.83 2.13 -9.93
C GLY A 75 -16.48 3.43 -10.40
N ASP A 76 -16.48 4.42 -9.52
CA ASP A 76 -17.24 5.67 -9.72
C ASP A 76 -16.75 6.50 -10.91
N ASN A 77 -15.50 6.28 -11.36
CA ASN A 77 -14.92 6.88 -12.55
C ASN A 77 -15.33 6.18 -13.86
N VAL A 78 -16.11 5.09 -13.78
CA VAL A 78 -16.66 4.36 -14.93
C VAL A 78 -18.19 4.40 -14.93
N ASN A 79 -18.84 3.88 -13.90
CA ASN A 79 -20.31 3.79 -13.79
C ASN A 79 -20.77 3.90 -12.32
N GLY A 80 -22.08 3.94 -12.09
CA GLY A 80 -22.71 4.01 -10.76
C GLY A 80 -22.83 2.65 -10.07
N ASP A 81 -22.85 2.66 -8.74
CA ASP A 81 -22.94 1.46 -7.90
C ASP A 81 -24.37 0.88 -7.83
N ALA A 82 -25.38 1.76 -7.88
CA ALA A 82 -26.79 1.41 -7.90
C ALA A 82 -27.10 0.35 -8.97
N PHE A 83 -27.95 -0.62 -8.60
CA PHE A 83 -28.28 -1.76 -9.45
C PHE A 83 -29.49 -1.43 -10.32
N ASP A 84 -29.30 -0.50 -11.24
CA ASP A 84 -30.27 -0.10 -12.26
C ASP A 84 -29.57 0.16 -13.60
N GLU A 85 -30.31 0.02 -14.70
CA GLU A 85 -29.75 0.11 -16.05
C GLU A 85 -29.04 1.45 -16.30
N LYS A 86 -29.67 2.57 -15.91
CA LYS A 86 -29.15 3.92 -16.10
C LYS A 86 -27.82 4.13 -15.37
N SER A 87 -27.73 3.68 -14.12
CA SER A 87 -26.51 3.79 -13.32
C SER A 87 -25.37 2.92 -13.85
N ARG A 88 -25.66 1.77 -14.47
CA ARG A 88 -24.63 0.82 -14.93
C ARG A 88 -24.02 1.16 -16.29
N ILE A 89 -24.60 2.08 -17.06
CA ILE A 89 -24.01 2.58 -18.31
C ILE A 89 -22.72 3.37 -18.01
N PRO A 90 -21.58 3.03 -18.65
CA PRO A 90 -20.35 3.82 -18.51
C PRO A 90 -20.52 5.27 -19.00
N ASP A 91 -20.08 6.23 -18.19
CA ASP A 91 -20.17 7.67 -18.48
C ASP A 91 -18.78 8.32 -18.44
N PRO A 92 -18.23 8.78 -19.58
CA PRO A 92 -16.92 9.43 -19.65
C PRO A 92 -16.80 10.69 -18.77
N GLN A 93 -17.89 11.40 -18.47
CA GLN A 93 -17.87 12.58 -17.59
C GLN A 93 -17.45 12.22 -16.16
N ARG A 94 -17.57 10.95 -15.76
CA ARG A 94 -17.10 10.46 -14.47
C ARG A 94 -15.58 10.52 -14.32
N MET A 95 -14.81 10.49 -15.41
CA MET A 95 -13.36 10.71 -15.35
C MET A 95 -13.03 12.13 -14.88
N ILE A 96 -13.76 13.14 -15.37
CA ILE A 96 -13.59 14.54 -14.95
C ILE A 96 -13.98 14.70 -13.47
N ARG A 97 -15.09 14.07 -13.04
CA ARG A 97 -15.51 14.08 -11.64
C ARG A 97 -14.45 13.44 -10.74
N ALA A 98 -13.91 12.29 -11.14
CA ALA A 98 -12.85 11.59 -10.42
C ALA A 98 -11.58 12.45 -10.32
N TYR A 99 -11.20 13.17 -11.38
CA TYR A 99 -10.09 14.11 -11.35
C TYR A 99 -10.32 15.25 -10.34
N CYS A 100 -11.48 15.93 -10.40
CA CYS A 100 -11.80 17.02 -9.49
C CYS A 100 -11.80 16.56 -8.03
N GLN A 101 -12.38 15.38 -7.74
CA GLN A 101 -12.39 14.80 -6.40
C GLN A 101 -10.98 14.41 -5.93
N SER A 102 -10.14 13.88 -6.82
CA SER A 102 -8.73 13.57 -6.53
C SER A 102 -7.96 14.82 -6.16
N ALA A 103 -8.08 15.88 -6.96
CA ALA A 103 -7.40 17.16 -6.73
C ALA A 103 -7.81 17.78 -5.39
N ALA A 104 -9.12 17.80 -5.09
CA ALA A 104 -9.63 18.30 -3.82
C ALA A 104 -9.12 17.49 -2.61
N THR A 105 -9.12 16.15 -2.73
CA THR A 105 -8.62 15.26 -1.67
C THR A 105 -7.13 15.44 -1.46
N LEU A 106 -6.32 15.49 -2.53
CA LEU A 106 -4.88 15.69 -2.43
C LEU A 106 -4.53 17.07 -1.84
N ASN A 107 -5.28 18.11 -2.20
CA ASN A 107 -5.10 19.45 -1.61
C ASN A 107 -5.33 19.43 -0.10
N LEU A 108 -6.40 18.78 0.36
CA LEU A 108 -6.69 18.63 1.79
C LEU A 108 -5.62 17.80 2.51
N LEU A 109 -5.17 16.69 1.91
CA LEU A 109 -4.12 15.85 2.48
C LEU A 109 -2.80 16.61 2.63
N ARG A 110 -2.42 17.43 1.64
CA ARG A 110 -1.24 18.30 1.73
C ARG A 110 -1.37 19.31 2.86
N ALA A 111 -2.54 19.93 3.00
CA ALA A 111 -2.81 20.85 4.11
C ALA A 111 -2.70 20.16 5.48
N PHE A 112 -3.17 18.92 5.64
CA PHE A 112 -3.01 18.17 6.90
C PHE A 112 -1.56 17.74 7.16
N ALA A 113 -0.82 17.39 6.11
CA ALA A 113 0.55 16.93 6.21
C ALA A 113 1.54 18.04 6.64
N THR A 114 1.26 19.30 6.27
CA THR A 114 2.11 20.46 6.60
C THR A 114 1.51 21.42 7.61
N GLY A 115 0.19 21.42 7.81
CA GLY A 115 -0.56 22.37 8.66
C GLY A 115 -0.69 21.97 10.13
N GLY A 116 0.21 21.12 10.65
CA GLY A 116 0.24 20.75 12.08
C GLY A 116 -0.76 19.67 12.52
N TYR A 117 -1.64 19.17 11.64
CA TYR A 117 -2.51 18.03 11.96
C TYR A 117 -1.71 16.73 12.14
N ALA A 118 -0.62 16.59 11.38
CA ALA A 118 0.33 15.49 11.48
C ALA A 118 1.35 15.60 12.62
N ALA A 119 1.23 16.61 13.49
CA ALA A 119 2.17 16.79 14.59
C ALA A 119 2.17 15.59 15.55
N MET A 120 3.36 15.06 15.85
CA MET A 120 3.52 13.81 16.63
C MET A 120 2.95 13.90 18.06
N GLN A 121 2.69 15.09 18.58
CA GLN A 121 2.18 15.29 19.94
C GLN A 121 0.69 14.95 20.12
N ARG A 122 -0.09 14.85 19.05
CA ARG A 122 -1.53 14.52 19.18
C ARG A 122 -1.78 13.04 19.51
N VAL A 123 -0.75 12.20 19.57
CA VAL A 123 -0.87 10.76 19.78
C VAL A 123 -1.49 10.42 21.13
N THR A 124 -1.17 11.16 22.20
CA THR A 124 -1.78 11.02 23.53
C THR A 124 -3.22 11.52 23.58
N GLN A 125 -3.60 12.49 22.75
CA GLN A 125 -4.98 12.94 22.59
C GLN A 125 -5.82 12.00 21.71
N TRP A 126 -5.18 11.15 20.89
CA TRP A 126 -5.85 10.12 20.08
C TRP A 126 -6.09 8.81 20.85
N ASN A 127 -6.22 8.89 22.18
CA ASN A 127 -6.70 7.79 23.00
C ASN A 127 -8.20 7.65 22.78
N LEU A 128 -8.57 6.51 22.19
CA LEU A 128 -9.92 6.22 21.79
C LEU A 128 -10.65 5.51 22.94
N ASP A 129 -11.90 5.90 23.13
CA ASP A 129 -12.88 5.29 24.05
C ASP A 129 -12.97 3.75 23.89
N PHE A 130 -12.53 3.19 22.75
CA PHE A 130 -12.52 1.74 22.50
C PHE A 130 -11.58 0.92 23.40
N THR A 131 -10.60 1.57 24.05
CA THR A 131 -9.60 0.90 24.91
C THR A 131 -10.05 0.74 26.36
N GLU A 132 -11.20 1.31 26.72
CA GLU A 132 -11.75 1.18 28.06
C GLU A 132 -12.20 -0.28 28.32
N HIS A 133 -11.75 -0.84 29.45
CA HIS A 133 -12.17 -2.15 29.97
C HIS A 133 -11.83 -3.40 29.12
N SER A 134 -10.65 -3.46 28.48
CA SER A 134 -10.16 -4.71 27.85
C SER A 134 -8.66 -4.96 28.05
N GLU A 135 -8.24 -6.23 28.11
CA GLU A 135 -6.82 -6.64 28.21
C GLU A 135 -6.01 -6.16 26.99
N GLN A 136 -6.64 -6.12 25.82
CA GLN A 136 -6.04 -5.59 24.60
C GLN A 136 -5.82 -4.06 24.71
N GLY A 137 -6.73 -3.36 25.37
CA GLY A 137 -6.60 -1.94 25.71
C GLY A 137 -5.41 -1.67 26.64
N ASP A 138 -5.15 -2.54 27.61
CA ASP A 138 -4.00 -2.43 28.51
C ASP A 138 -2.67 -2.53 27.77
N ARG A 139 -2.51 -3.56 26.91
CA ARG A 139 -1.29 -3.73 26.10
C ARG A 139 -1.06 -2.56 25.14
N TYR A 140 -2.15 -2.04 24.57
CA TYR A 140 -2.08 -0.86 23.71
C TYR A 140 -1.65 0.39 24.51
N ARG A 141 -2.18 0.59 25.72
CA ARG A 141 -1.80 1.71 26.61
C ARG A 141 -0.33 1.65 27.02
N GLU A 142 0.19 0.47 27.35
CA GLU A 142 1.61 0.29 27.66
C GLU A 142 2.50 0.73 26.49
N LEU A 143 2.17 0.32 25.27
CA LEU A 143 2.92 0.72 24.08
C LEU A 143 2.81 2.23 23.83
N ALA A 144 1.62 2.81 24.00
CA ALA A 144 1.41 4.26 23.86
C ALA A 144 2.23 5.05 24.88
N HIS A 145 2.29 4.59 26.14
CA HIS A 145 3.15 5.19 27.17
C HIS A 145 4.62 5.18 26.80
N ARG A 146 5.13 4.06 26.28
CA ARG A 146 6.54 3.97 25.84
C ARG A 146 6.88 4.89 24.67
N VAL A 147 5.93 5.11 23.77
CA VAL A 147 6.06 6.09 22.68
C VAL A 147 6.11 7.51 23.25
N ASP A 148 5.24 7.83 24.22
CA ASP A 148 5.20 9.14 24.87
C ASP A 148 6.50 9.44 25.64
N GLU A 149 7.04 8.46 26.38
CA GLU A 149 8.35 8.59 27.04
C GLU A 149 9.49 8.89 26.04
N ALA A 150 9.47 8.23 24.87
CA ALA A 150 10.46 8.47 23.83
C ALA A 150 10.31 9.87 23.21
N LEU A 151 9.08 10.36 23.01
CA LEU A 151 8.83 11.74 22.58
C LEU A 151 9.33 12.74 23.64
N GLY A 152 9.10 12.46 24.93
CA GLY A 152 9.60 13.27 26.04
C GLY A 152 11.12 13.32 26.10
N PHE A 153 11.80 12.19 25.88
CA PHE A 153 13.26 12.13 25.77
C PHE A 153 13.79 12.98 24.60
N MET A 154 13.16 12.89 23.42
CA MET A 154 13.55 13.71 22.27
C MET A 154 13.40 15.21 22.55
N ALA A 155 12.31 15.61 23.20
CA ALA A 155 12.10 17.00 23.63
C ALA A 155 13.19 17.45 24.62
N ALA A 156 13.53 16.63 25.62
CA ALA A 156 14.60 16.91 26.57
C ALA A 156 15.99 16.99 25.90
N ALA A 157 16.20 16.24 24.81
CA ALA A 157 17.43 16.27 24.01
C ALA A 157 17.51 17.47 23.03
N GLY A 158 16.52 18.38 23.03
CA GLY A 158 16.51 19.60 22.21
C GLY A 158 15.74 19.49 20.90
N LEU A 159 15.11 18.34 20.60
CA LEU A 159 14.13 18.21 19.52
C LEU A 159 12.76 18.62 20.04
N THR A 160 12.57 19.93 20.19
CA THR A 160 11.33 20.50 20.71
C THR A 160 10.17 20.33 19.74
N VAL A 161 8.98 20.58 20.26
CA VAL A 161 7.69 20.33 19.60
C VAL A 161 7.48 21.17 18.33
N ASP A 162 8.11 22.34 18.29
CA ASP A 162 8.05 23.26 17.17
C ASP A 162 9.04 22.92 16.06
N HIS A 163 9.93 21.94 16.30
CA HIS A 163 10.90 21.52 15.31
C HIS A 163 10.17 21.00 14.05
N PRO A 164 10.55 21.40 12.81
CA PRO A 164 9.81 21.04 11.59
C PRO A 164 9.58 19.53 11.39
N ILE A 165 10.51 18.70 11.85
CA ILE A 165 10.41 17.23 11.83
C ILE A 165 9.27 16.71 12.71
N MET A 166 8.92 17.44 13.77
CA MET A 166 7.85 17.09 14.73
C MET A 166 6.47 17.56 14.27
N THR A 167 6.41 18.55 13.38
CA THR A 167 5.16 19.24 12.95
C THR A 167 4.71 18.89 11.54
N THR A 168 5.63 18.39 10.69
CA THR A 168 5.34 18.06 9.29
C THR A 168 5.62 16.60 8.97
N THR A 169 4.96 16.09 7.93
CA THR A 169 5.20 14.75 7.40
C THR A 169 5.07 14.74 5.90
N GLU A 170 5.83 13.87 5.24
CA GLU A 170 5.56 13.51 3.85
C GLU A 170 4.37 12.54 3.80
N PHE A 171 3.51 12.70 2.79
CA PHE A 171 2.42 11.79 2.47
C PHE A 171 2.28 11.68 0.96
N TRP A 172 2.26 10.45 0.47
CA TRP A 172 2.22 10.12 -0.96
C TRP A 172 0.89 9.45 -1.31
N THR A 173 0.45 9.56 -2.55
CA THR A 173 -0.80 8.96 -3.05
C THR A 173 -0.53 7.81 -4.01
N SER A 174 -1.48 6.89 -4.09
CA SER A 174 -1.42 5.71 -4.94
C SER A 174 -2.77 5.18 -5.37
N HIS A 175 -2.81 4.54 -6.55
CA HIS A 175 -3.94 3.74 -7.02
C HIS A 175 -3.50 2.67 -8.03
N GLU A 176 -4.40 1.73 -8.29
CA GLU A 176 -4.24 0.76 -9.37
C GLU A 176 -4.34 1.49 -10.71
N CYS A 177 -3.28 1.41 -11.52
CA CYS A 177 -3.31 1.88 -12.89
C CYS A 177 -4.24 0.95 -13.68
N LEU A 178 -5.49 1.38 -13.88
CA LEU A 178 -6.55 0.50 -14.40
C LEU A 178 -7.29 1.12 -15.58
N LEU A 179 -7.77 2.35 -15.45
CA LEU A 179 -8.53 3.02 -16.51
C LEU A 179 -7.56 3.82 -17.40
N LEU A 180 -6.93 3.15 -18.37
CA LEU A 180 -5.84 3.74 -19.17
C LEU A 180 -6.16 5.10 -19.83
N PRO A 181 -7.39 5.39 -20.32
CA PRO A 181 -7.70 6.73 -20.82
C PRO A 181 -7.54 7.84 -19.76
N TYR A 182 -7.84 7.54 -18.49
CA TYR A 182 -7.64 8.45 -17.36
C TYR A 182 -6.15 8.65 -17.09
N GLU A 183 -5.39 7.56 -16.98
CA GLU A 183 -3.94 7.60 -16.70
C GLU A 183 -3.16 8.30 -17.81
N GLN A 184 -3.48 7.98 -19.07
CA GLN A 184 -2.87 8.62 -20.25
C GLN A 184 -3.10 10.13 -20.26
N SER A 185 -4.32 10.59 -19.91
CA SER A 185 -4.65 12.02 -19.87
C SER A 185 -3.89 12.81 -18.79
N LEU A 186 -3.41 12.12 -17.75
CA LEU A 186 -2.67 12.69 -16.63
C LEU A 186 -1.16 12.47 -16.73
N THR A 187 -0.69 11.77 -17.77
CA THR A 187 0.73 11.57 -18.02
C THR A 187 1.38 12.81 -18.62
N ARG A 188 2.54 13.21 -18.08
CA ARG A 188 3.27 14.43 -18.47
C ARG A 188 4.75 14.13 -18.67
N LEU A 189 5.35 14.85 -19.60
CA LEU A 189 6.80 14.91 -19.76
C LEU A 189 7.37 15.87 -18.71
N ASP A 190 8.27 15.38 -17.86
CA ASP A 190 8.98 16.21 -16.91
C ASP A 190 10.07 17.04 -17.62
N SER A 191 10.06 18.35 -17.40
CA SER A 191 10.93 19.29 -18.09
C SER A 191 12.40 19.21 -17.67
N THR A 192 12.70 18.61 -16.51
CA THR A 192 14.07 18.53 -15.96
C THR A 192 14.76 17.23 -16.35
N SER A 193 14.05 16.11 -16.24
CA SER A 193 14.57 14.77 -16.49
C SER A 193 14.30 14.25 -17.91
N GLY A 194 13.35 14.85 -18.64
CA GLY A 194 12.94 14.36 -19.96
C GLY A 194 12.21 13.01 -19.92
N LEU A 195 11.76 12.57 -18.74
CA LEU A 195 11.03 11.32 -18.55
C LEU A 195 9.52 11.58 -18.44
N TYR A 196 8.72 10.61 -18.86
CA TYR A 196 7.28 10.66 -18.65
C TYR A 196 6.93 10.18 -17.24
N TYR A 197 6.05 10.92 -16.57
CA TYR A 197 5.44 10.53 -15.30
C TYR A 197 3.93 10.52 -15.48
N ASP A 198 3.27 9.48 -14.99
CA ASP A 198 1.84 9.55 -14.76
C ASP A 198 1.59 10.41 -13.52
N CYS A 199 1.11 11.64 -13.72
CA CYS A 199 0.88 12.58 -12.64
C CYS A 199 -0.49 12.39 -11.96
N SER A 200 -1.18 11.28 -12.22
CA SER A 200 -2.40 10.90 -11.50
C SER A 200 -2.13 10.54 -10.04
N ALA A 201 -0.96 9.95 -9.74
CA ALA A 201 -0.51 9.62 -8.38
C ALA A 201 1.01 9.48 -8.30
N HIS A 202 1.53 9.40 -7.07
CA HIS A 202 2.97 9.26 -6.84
C HIS A 202 3.45 7.82 -7.06
N PHE A 203 2.67 6.83 -6.61
CA PHE A 203 2.95 5.40 -6.74
C PHE A 203 1.79 4.71 -7.43
N LEU A 204 2.06 3.93 -8.48
CA LEU A 204 1.04 3.19 -9.23
C LEU A 204 1.31 1.70 -9.13
N TRP A 205 0.29 0.85 -9.24
CA TRP A 205 0.53 -0.58 -9.39
C TRP A 205 -0.28 -1.21 -10.49
N VAL A 206 0.27 -2.31 -11.03
CA VAL A 206 -0.46 -3.23 -11.89
C VAL A 206 -1.20 -4.29 -11.07
N GLY A 207 -2.47 -4.48 -11.37
CA GLY A 207 -3.33 -5.44 -10.66
C GLY A 207 -3.08 -6.88 -11.07
N GLU A 208 -3.55 -7.82 -10.25
CA GLU A 208 -3.42 -9.27 -10.52
C GLU A 208 -4.09 -9.69 -11.84
N ARG A 209 -5.12 -8.95 -12.29
CA ARG A 209 -5.90 -9.26 -13.50
C ARG A 209 -5.42 -8.50 -14.74
N THR A 210 -4.48 -7.58 -14.59
CA THR A 210 -4.03 -6.65 -15.65
C THR A 210 -2.52 -6.70 -15.87
N ARG A 211 -1.84 -7.71 -15.32
CA ARG A 211 -0.37 -7.86 -15.37
C ARG A 211 0.13 -8.83 -16.45
N GLN A 212 -0.64 -9.02 -17.53
CA GLN A 212 -0.22 -9.83 -18.67
C GLN A 212 1.00 -9.20 -19.33
N LEU A 213 2.05 -9.99 -19.62
CA LEU A 213 3.35 -9.47 -20.11
C LEU A 213 3.23 -8.64 -21.40
N ASP A 214 2.29 -9.00 -22.27
CA ASP A 214 1.95 -8.35 -23.54
C ASP A 214 0.72 -7.43 -23.43
N GLY A 215 0.21 -7.20 -22.21
CA GLY A 215 -0.98 -6.42 -21.95
C GLY A 215 -0.73 -4.91 -21.96
N ALA A 216 -1.79 -4.16 -22.27
CA ALA A 216 -1.74 -2.69 -22.38
C ALA A 216 -1.28 -1.99 -21.08
N HIS A 217 -1.65 -2.51 -19.90
CA HIS A 217 -1.22 -1.93 -18.62
C HIS A 217 0.28 -2.10 -18.37
N VAL A 218 0.85 -3.24 -18.77
CA VAL A 218 2.30 -3.47 -18.68
C VAL A 218 3.02 -2.54 -19.65
N GLU A 219 2.53 -2.40 -20.88
CA GLU A 219 3.12 -1.47 -21.84
C GLU A 219 3.05 -0.01 -21.36
N PHE A 220 1.91 0.43 -20.82
CA PHE A 220 1.77 1.78 -20.28
C PHE A 220 2.75 2.03 -19.11
N LEU A 221 2.78 1.14 -18.13
CA LEU A 221 3.62 1.29 -16.94
C LEU A 221 5.12 1.16 -17.24
N ARG A 222 5.49 0.43 -18.29
CA ARG A 222 6.87 0.37 -18.78
C ARG A 222 7.40 1.76 -19.17
N GLY A 223 6.53 2.64 -19.69
CA GLY A 223 6.89 3.96 -20.19
C GLY A 223 6.96 5.08 -19.14
N VAL A 224 6.45 4.88 -17.92
CA VAL A 224 6.40 5.95 -16.90
C VAL A 224 7.51 5.80 -15.85
N ALA A 225 7.99 6.90 -15.30
CA ALA A 225 9.11 6.97 -14.35
C ALA A 225 8.70 6.87 -12.86
N ASN A 226 7.40 6.81 -12.56
CA ASN A 226 6.86 6.61 -11.21
C ASN A 226 7.40 5.32 -10.55
N PRO A 227 7.60 5.26 -9.23
CA PRO A 227 7.74 3.98 -8.53
C PRO A 227 6.50 3.10 -8.75
N LEU A 228 6.72 1.81 -8.99
CA LEU A 228 5.68 0.87 -9.42
C LEU A 228 5.47 -0.28 -8.44
N GLY A 229 4.21 -0.71 -8.32
CA GLY A 229 3.80 -1.92 -7.63
C GLY A 229 3.40 -3.03 -8.59
N ILE A 230 3.63 -4.28 -8.19
CA ILE A 230 3.13 -5.48 -8.87
C ILE A 230 2.33 -6.27 -7.86
N LYS A 231 1.01 -6.39 -8.07
CA LYS A 231 0.17 -7.27 -7.26
C LYS A 231 0.46 -8.73 -7.63
N VAL A 232 0.74 -9.58 -6.64
CA VAL A 232 1.01 -11.01 -6.86
C VAL A 232 0.18 -11.89 -5.92
N SER A 233 -0.54 -12.84 -6.49
CA SER A 233 -1.25 -13.89 -5.75
C SER A 233 -0.41 -15.15 -5.56
N ASP A 234 -0.99 -16.16 -4.91
CA ASP A 234 -0.47 -17.53 -4.78
C ASP A 234 -0.29 -18.25 -6.13
N LYS A 235 -0.93 -17.73 -7.19
CA LYS A 235 -0.87 -18.26 -8.56
C LYS A 235 0.25 -17.66 -9.41
N MET A 236 1.01 -16.70 -8.89
CA MET A 236 2.09 -16.06 -9.64
C MET A 236 3.18 -17.07 -10.02
N ASN A 237 3.52 -17.11 -11.31
CA ASN A 237 4.65 -17.90 -11.80
C ASN A 237 5.96 -17.14 -11.51
N PRO A 238 6.97 -17.76 -10.85
CA PRO A 238 8.23 -17.09 -10.55
C PRO A 238 8.99 -16.55 -11.77
N ASN A 239 8.96 -17.26 -12.91
CA ASN A 239 9.65 -16.83 -14.13
C ASN A 239 8.92 -15.65 -14.80
N GLU A 240 7.59 -15.64 -14.74
CA GLU A 240 6.79 -14.52 -15.23
C GLU A 240 7.02 -13.26 -14.38
N LEU A 241 7.10 -13.41 -13.05
CA LEU A 241 7.45 -12.31 -12.16
C LEU A 241 8.82 -11.70 -12.50
N VAL A 242 9.85 -12.53 -12.72
CA VAL A 242 11.18 -12.05 -13.10
C VAL A 242 11.14 -11.25 -14.40
N LYS A 243 10.42 -11.74 -15.43
CA LYS A 243 10.24 -11.02 -16.70
C LYS A 243 9.51 -9.70 -16.51
N LEU A 244 8.47 -9.68 -15.68
CA LEU A 244 7.70 -8.46 -15.42
C LEU A 244 8.54 -7.39 -14.69
N ILE A 245 9.40 -7.81 -13.75
CA ILE A 245 10.35 -6.91 -13.08
C ILE A 245 11.37 -6.36 -14.08
N GLU A 246 11.87 -7.20 -14.99
CA GLU A 246 12.82 -6.79 -16.04
C GLU A 246 12.21 -5.73 -16.96
N ILE A 247 10.95 -5.90 -17.37
CA ILE A 247 10.20 -4.93 -18.18
C ILE A 247 10.08 -3.59 -17.45
N PHE A 248 9.72 -3.60 -16.17
CA PHE A 248 9.46 -2.37 -15.41
C PHE A 248 10.70 -1.70 -14.80
N ASN A 249 11.80 -2.44 -14.65
CA ASN A 249 13.03 -1.97 -14.01
C ASN A 249 14.30 -2.49 -14.72
N PRO A 250 14.49 -2.15 -16.01
CA PRO A 250 15.61 -2.68 -16.79
C PRO A 250 16.98 -2.26 -16.25
N GLN A 251 17.07 -1.13 -15.54
CA GLN A 251 18.32 -0.68 -14.88
C GLN A 251 18.49 -1.21 -13.45
N ASN A 252 17.59 -2.09 -13.00
CA ASN A 252 17.59 -2.68 -11.66
C ASN A 252 17.71 -1.62 -10.52
N LYS A 253 17.06 -0.47 -10.70
CA LYS A 253 17.11 0.66 -9.76
C LYS A 253 16.42 0.28 -8.44
N PRO A 254 17.11 0.34 -7.28
CA PRO A 254 16.48 0.08 -5.99
C PRO A 254 15.30 1.03 -5.73
N GLY A 255 14.20 0.48 -5.20
CA GLY A 255 12.98 1.23 -4.89
C GLY A 255 12.07 1.53 -6.09
N ARG A 256 12.46 1.15 -7.32
CA ARG A 256 11.59 1.27 -8.51
C ARG A 256 10.41 0.30 -8.45
N ILE A 257 10.62 -0.94 -7.98
CA ILE A 257 9.59 -1.98 -7.96
C ILE A 257 9.27 -2.42 -6.54
N THR A 258 7.97 -2.51 -6.26
CA THR A 258 7.41 -3.09 -5.05
C THR A 258 6.53 -4.29 -5.40
N ILE A 259 6.86 -5.48 -4.88
CA ILE A 259 6.05 -6.68 -5.01
C ILE A 259 5.03 -6.70 -3.87
N ILE A 260 3.74 -6.65 -4.22
CA ILE A 260 2.62 -6.58 -3.28
C ILE A 260 1.94 -7.96 -3.22
N THR A 261 2.31 -8.75 -2.23
CA THR A 261 1.91 -10.15 -2.06
C THR A 261 0.53 -10.28 -1.42
N ARG A 262 -0.34 -11.15 -1.95
CA ARG A 262 -1.70 -11.41 -1.43
C ARG A 262 -2.10 -12.86 -1.59
N MET A 263 -1.62 -13.73 -0.70
CA MET A 263 -1.65 -15.18 -0.89
C MET A 263 -2.58 -15.90 0.08
N GLY A 264 -2.90 -15.30 1.22
CA GLY A 264 -3.43 -16.02 2.38
C GLY A 264 -2.29 -16.68 3.18
N ALA A 265 -2.48 -16.85 4.49
CA ALA A 265 -1.41 -17.24 5.42
C ALA A 265 -0.73 -18.58 5.10
N GLU A 266 -1.48 -19.59 4.69
CA GLU A 266 -0.95 -20.92 4.35
C GLU A 266 -0.13 -20.88 3.06
N ASN A 267 -0.72 -20.34 1.99
CA ASN A 267 -0.04 -20.17 0.71
C ASN A 267 1.16 -19.23 0.82
N MET A 268 1.13 -18.22 1.67
CA MET A 268 2.27 -17.33 1.91
C MET A 268 3.51 -18.13 2.32
N ARG A 269 3.37 -19.06 3.29
CA ARG A 269 4.49 -19.89 3.76
C ARG A 269 5.04 -20.83 2.70
N VAL A 270 4.17 -21.28 1.78
CA VAL A 270 4.54 -22.24 0.74
C VAL A 270 5.08 -21.54 -0.51
N LYS A 271 4.38 -20.53 -1.03
CA LYS A 271 4.58 -19.95 -2.37
C LYS A 271 5.56 -18.79 -2.39
N LEU A 272 5.49 -17.87 -1.42
CA LEU A 272 6.38 -16.69 -1.37
C LEU A 272 7.88 -17.05 -1.41
N PRO A 273 8.36 -18.11 -0.71
CA PRO A 273 9.77 -18.49 -0.80
C PRO A 273 10.24 -18.80 -2.22
N HIS A 274 9.37 -19.34 -3.10
CA HIS A 274 9.73 -19.61 -4.50
C HIS A 274 9.90 -18.32 -5.30
N LEU A 275 9.02 -17.33 -5.10
CA LEU A 275 9.12 -16.03 -5.76
C LEU A 275 10.39 -15.28 -5.31
N ILE A 276 10.65 -15.19 -4.00
CA ILE A 276 11.86 -14.55 -3.46
C ILE A 276 13.11 -15.20 -4.05
N ARG A 277 13.17 -16.54 -4.10
CA ARG A 277 14.32 -17.26 -4.68
C ARG A 277 14.52 -16.95 -6.16
N ALA A 278 13.45 -16.84 -6.94
CA ALA A 278 13.55 -16.55 -8.37
C ALA A 278 14.06 -15.13 -8.62
N VAL A 279 13.46 -14.13 -7.96
CA VAL A 279 13.88 -12.71 -8.06
C VAL A 279 15.34 -12.55 -7.63
N ARG A 280 15.74 -13.19 -6.53
CA ARG A 280 17.13 -13.16 -6.05
C ARG A 280 18.10 -13.83 -7.01
N ARG A 281 17.74 -14.99 -7.58
CA ARG A 281 18.56 -15.68 -8.60
C ARG A 281 18.74 -14.83 -9.86
N ALA A 282 17.74 -14.01 -10.21
CA ALA A 282 17.82 -13.05 -11.30
C ALA A 282 18.61 -11.77 -10.94
N GLY A 283 19.10 -11.64 -9.70
CA GLY A 283 19.84 -10.45 -9.24
C GLY A 283 18.99 -9.18 -9.16
N GLN A 284 17.66 -9.29 -9.14
CA GLN A 284 16.75 -8.17 -9.20
C GLN A 284 16.46 -7.59 -7.81
N ILE A 285 16.49 -6.25 -7.70
CA ILE A 285 16.28 -5.52 -6.45
C ILE A 285 14.84 -4.99 -6.41
N VAL A 286 14.08 -5.48 -5.44
CA VAL A 286 12.67 -5.11 -5.25
C VAL A 286 12.34 -4.93 -3.76
N THR A 287 11.30 -4.14 -3.48
CA THR A 287 10.67 -4.01 -2.16
C THR A 287 9.57 -5.06 -2.02
N TRP A 288 9.44 -5.74 -0.87
CA TRP A 288 8.42 -6.78 -0.65
C TRP A 288 7.37 -6.32 0.36
N VAL A 289 6.12 -6.25 -0.05
CA VAL A 289 5.02 -5.75 0.77
C VAL A 289 3.94 -6.83 0.88
N SER A 290 3.30 -6.91 2.05
CA SER A 290 2.18 -7.81 2.29
C SER A 290 0.86 -7.05 2.13
N ASP A 291 -0.05 -7.58 1.34
CA ASP A 291 -1.49 -7.30 1.34
C ASP A 291 -2.20 -8.50 1.97
N PRO A 292 -2.39 -8.49 3.30
CA PRO A 292 -3.05 -9.59 4.01
C PRO A 292 -4.58 -9.61 3.85
N MET A 293 -5.14 -8.94 2.84
CA MET A 293 -6.56 -8.56 2.83
C MET A 293 -7.26 -9.17 1.63
N HIS A 294 -6.73 -8.92 0.43
CA HIS A 294 -7.32 -9.48 -0.80
C HIS A 294 -7.12 -10.99 -0.95
N GLY A 295 -6.19 -11.59 -0.21
CA GLY A 295 -6.02 -13.05 -0.13
C GLY A 295 -7.02 -13.73 0.80
N ASN A 296 -7.52 -13.03 1.82
CA ASN A 296 -8.33 -13.60 2.91
C ASN A 296 -9.83 -13.25 2.81
N THR A 297 -10.33 -12.97 1.61
CA THR A 297 -11.75 -12.62 1.43
C THR A 297 -12.61 -13.86 1.33
N ILE A 298 -13.62 -13.98 2.19
CA ILE A 298 -14.64 -15.03 2.19
C ILE A 298 -16.01 -14.43 1.88
N LYS A 299 -16.94 -15.24 1.33
CA LYS A 299 -18.33 -14.85 1.13
C LYS A 299 -19.17 -15.38 2.29
N ALA A 300 -19.77 -14.49 3.08
CA ALA A 300 -20.67 -14.85 4.17
C ALA A 300 -21.98 -15.45 3.60
N PRO A 301 -22.76 -16.21 4.40
CA PRO A 301 -24.04 -16.78 3.97
C PRO A 301 -25.02 -15.75 3.40
N CYS A 302 -25.01 -14.51 3.92
CA CYS A 302 -25.79 -13.38 3.43
C CYS A 302 -25.29 -12.77 2.11
N GLY A 303 -24.27 -13.36 1.49
CA GLY A 303 -23.69 -12.90 0.22
C GLY A 303 -22.66 -11.78 0.33
N LEU A 304 -22.51 -11.17 1.52
CA LEU A 304 -21.51 -10.14 1.79
C LEU A 304 -20.09 -10.71 1.80
N LYS A 305 -19.13 -9.95 1.28
CA LYS A 305 -17.71 -10.28 1.37
C LYS A 305 -17.18 -9.81 2.72
N THR A 306 -16.57 -10.71 3.48
CA THR A 306 -15.94 -10.40 4.78
C THR A 306 -14.52 -10.98 4.84
N ARG A 307 -13.75 -10.53 5.82
CA ARG A 307 -12.35 -10.92 6.03
C ARG A 307 -12.11 -11.14 7.52
N PRO A 308 -11.87 -12.37 7.98
CA PRO A 308 -11.57 -12.63 9.39
C PRO A 308 -10.27 -11.95 9.80
N PHE A 309 -10.30 -11.19 10.90
CA PHE A 309 -9.11 -10.48 11.42
C PHE A 309 -7.96 -11.44 11.75
N ASP A 310 -8.26 -12.63 12.27
CA ASP A 310 -7.23 -13.63 12.55
C ASP A 310 -6.50 -14.11 11.30
N SER A 311 -7.20 -14.25 10.16
CA SER A 311 -6.58 -14.59 8.89
C SER A 311 -5.65 -13.48 8.40
N ILE A 312 -6.08 -12.22 8.52
CA ILE A 312 -5.25 -11.04 8.20
C ILE A 312 -3.96 -11.06 9.03
N ARG A 313 -4.09 -11.20 10.36
CA ARG A 313 -2.95 -11.28 11.29
C ARG A 313 -2.04 -12.47 10.97
N ALA A 314 -2.62 -13.62 10.65
CA ALA A 314 -1.87 -14.83 10.31
C ALA A 314 -1.03 -14.66 9.04
N GLU A 315 -1.54 -13.95 8.02
CA GLU A 315 -0.80 -13.68 6.78
C GLU A 315 0.35 -12.70 7.01
N VAL A 316 0.15 -11.63 7.81
CA VAL A 316 1.24 -10.73 8.21
C VAL A 316 2.34 -11.51 8.93
N ARG A 317 2.00 -12.37 9.90
CA ARG A 317 2.97 -13.22 10.58
C ARG A 317 3.69 -14.17 9.61
N ALA A 318 2.95 -14.83 8.73
CA ALA A 318 3.50 -15.72 7.72
C ALA A 318 4.52 -15.04 6.80
N PHE A 319 4.21 -13.81 6.38
CA PHE A 319 5.09 -12.98 5.58
C PHE A 319 6.40 -12.70 6.31
N PHE A 320 6.34 -12.25 7.58
CA PHE A 320 7.53 -12.06 8.39
C PHE A 320 8.31 -13.36 8.63
N ASP A 321 7.63 -14.47 8.93
CA ASP A 321 8.26 -15.78 9.11
C ASP A 321 9.10 -16.14 7.87
N VAL A 322 8.51 -16.05 6.67
CA VAL A 322 9.18 -16.40 5.42
C VAL A 322 10.41 -15.53 5.20
N CYS A 323 10.25 -14.23 5.33
CA CYS A 323 11.31 -13.33 4.92
C CYS A 323 12.39 -13.13 5.99
N MET A 324 12.09 -13.39 7.26
CA MET A 324 13.05 -13.34 8.38
C MET A 324 13.66 -14.72 8.70
N SER A 325 13.06 -15.83 8.23
CA SER A 325 13.55 -17.22 8.48
C SER A 325 15.02 -17.45 8.11
N LYS A 326 15.59 -16.65 7.22
CA LYS A 326 16.98 -16.77 6.77
C LYS A 326 17.97 -15.85 7.48
N LYS A 327 17.54 -15.08 8.49
CA LYS A 327 18.45 -14.28 9.34
C LYS A 327 19.16 -15.08 10.43
N LYS A 328 18.97 -16.41 10.54
CA LYS A 328 19.81 -17.27 11.39
C LYS A 328 21.06 -17.69 10.61
N PRO A 329 22.26 -17.15 10.91
CA PRO A 329 23.47 -17.77 10.42
C PRO A 329 23.55 -19.20 11.02
N PRO A 330 23.95 -20.22 10.25
CA PRO A 330 24.29 -21.50 10.84
C PRO A 330 25.45 -21.26 11.82
N ARG A 331 25.34 -21.86 13.01
CA ARG A 331 26.46 -21.94 13.96
C ARG A 331 27.67 -22.51 13.20
N ARG A 332 28.74 -21.71 13.10
CA ARG A 332 30.08 -22.05 12.57
C ARG A 332 30.06 -22.94 11.31
N ILE A 333 30.35 -22.33 10.16
CA ILE A 333 31.41 -22.72 9.21
C ILE A 333 31.62 -21.55 8.25
N SER A 334 32.88 -21.24 7.99
CA SER A 334 33.35 -20.20 7.09
C SER A 334 32.97 -20.48 5.62
N ALA A 335 32.18 -19.61 5.02
CA ALA A 335 32.30 -19.15 3.63
C ALA A 335 31.26 -18.04 3.40
N ARG A 336 31.65 -17.02 2.64
CA ARG A 336 30.89 -15.82 2.31
C ARG A 336 29.53 -16.15 1.67
N ASP A 337 28.46 -16.08 2.44
CA ASP A 337 27.09 -15.92 1.95
C ASP A 337 26.63 -14.49 2.30
N ASP A 338 27.32 -13.50 1.72
CA ASP A 338 26.96 -12.10 1.86
C ASP A 338 25.79 -11.78 0.91
N TRP A 339 24.75 -11.15 1.45
CA TRP A 339 23.74 -10.47 0.65
C TRP A 339 24.44 -9.53 -0.35
N PRO A 340 24.01 -9.45 -1.62
CA PRO A 340 24.48 -8.38 -2.49
C PRO A 340 24.17 -7.04 -1.82
N GLU A 341 25.18 -6.17 -1.69
CA GLU A 341 24.99 -4.79 -1.24
C GLU A 341 23.93 -4.11 -2.12
N GLY A 342 22.68 -4.06 -1.66
CA GLY A 342 21.56 -3.53 -2.43
C GLY A 342 20.25 -4.29 -2.29
N GLU A 343 20.30 -5.58 -1.92
CA GLU A 343 19.09 -6.33 -1.62
C GLU A 343 18.57 -5.85 -0.25
N ARG A 344 17.51 -5.04 -0.26
CA ARG A 344 16.89 -4.56 0.97
C ARG A 344 15.47 -5.08 0.98
N VAL A 345 15.19 -6.00 1.89
CA VAL A 345 13.80 -6.38 2.09
C VAL A 345 13.18 -5.34 2.99
N HIS A 346 12.36 -4.51 2.36
CA HIS A 346 11.58 -3.47 2.98
C HIS A 346 10.17 -4.00 3.17
N TRP A 347 9.63 -3.93 4.38
CA TRP A 347 8.33 -4.49 4.72
C TRP A 347 7.27 -3.39 4.79
N GLY A 348 6.07 -3.70 4.34
CA GLY A 348 4.90 -2.85 4.50
C GLY A 348 3.64 -3.70 4.61
N ILE A 349 2.63 -3.20 5.33
CA ILE A 349 1.28 -3.78 5.35
C ILE A 349 0.41 -2.89 4.48
N THR A 350 -0.14 -3.44 3.41
CA THR A 350 -1.11 -2.79 2.52
C THR A 350 -2.52 -3.31 2.78
N ASP A 351 -3.52 -2.45 2.59
CA ASP A 351 -4.95 -2.83 2.49
C ASP A 351 -5.76 -3.12 3.76
N CYS A 352 -5.38 -2.69 4.96
CA CYS A 352 -6.19 -2.88 6.17
C CYS A 352 -7.59 -2.19 6.10
N ASP A 353 -8.58 -2.88 5.55
CA ASP A 353 -10.02 -2.69 5.83
C ASP A 353 -10.33 -3.50 7.09
N ILE A 354 -10.23 -2.88 8.28
CA ILE A 354 -10.84 -3.46 9.49
C ILE A 354 -12.27 -2.94 9.57
#